data_AF-A0A0F9LTI1-F1
#
_entry.id   AF-A0A0F9LTI1-F1
#
_cell.length_a   1.000
_cell.length_b   1.000
_cell.length_c   1.000
_cell.angle_alpha   90.00
_cell.angle_beta   90.00
_cell.angle_gamma   90.00
#
_symmetry.space_group_name_H-M   'P 1'
#
loop_
_entity.id
_entity.type
_entity.pdbx_description
1 polymer ?
#
loop_
_entity_poly.entity_id
_entity_poly.type
_entity_poly.pdbx_seq_one_letter_code
_entity_poly.pdbx_strand_id
1 'polypeptide(L)'
;MKEIADYWFHSPGGECGIMVVEVEITGERKAYVGVGTGLNYAADRKRILMWGTKLPQSRLEEILRLLQGKATKIEVMKGLLESQVIKDDLGALDPRKTGSYWRCAPRRSGFPSMRPVRNSGACTTSKSEQDE
;
A
#
# COMPACT_ATOMS: atom_id res chain seq x y z
N MET A 1 -10.46 22.26 -23.93
CA MET A 1 -10.44 21.07 -23.05
C MET A 1 -9.01 20.81 -22.69
N LYS A 2 -8.72 20.62 -21.41
CA LYS A 2 -7.37 20.36 -20.92
C LYS A 2 -7.21 18.87 -20.66
N GLU A 3 -6.19 18.25 -21.26
CA GLU A 3 -5.83 16.87 -20.97
C GLU A 3 -5.20 16.77 -19.58
N ILE A 4 -5.68 15.83 -18.75
CA ILE A 4 -5.16 15.59 -17.40
C ILE A 4 -4.26 14.36 -17.38
N ALA A 5 -4.78 13.26 -17.93
CA ALA A 5 -4.12 11.96 -17.90
C ALA A 5 -4.62 11.12 -19.05
N ASP A 6 -3.82 10.13 -19.39
CA ASP A 6 -4.14 9.15 -20.41
C ASP A 6 -3.51 7.80 -20.09
N TYR A 7 -4.23 6.75 -20.43
CA TYR A 7 -3.86 5.38 -20.15
C TYR A 7 -4.01 4.58 -21.42
N TRP A 8 -2.94 3.92 -21.84
CA TRP A 8 -2.90 3.14 -23.07
C TRP A 8 -2.64 1.68 -22.78
N PHE A 9 -3.42 0.83 -23.44
CA PHE A 9 -3.33 -0.61 -23.36
C PHE A 9 -3.00 -1.13 -24.76
N HIS A 10 -1.81 -1.70 -24.88
CA HIS A 10 -1.29 -2.22 -26.13
C HIS A 10 -1.50 -3.75 -26.16
N SER A 11 -2.08 -4.25 -27.24
CA SER A 11 -2.24 -5.68 -27.46
C SER A 11 -1.94 -6.02 -28.94
N PRO A 12 -1.57 -7.27 -29.26
CA PRO A 12 -1.40 -7.67 -30.66
C PRO A 12 -2.65 -7.49 -31.53
N GLY A 13 -3.84 -7.43 -30.90
CA GLY A 13 -5.12 -7.20 -31.58
C GLY A 13 -5.49 -5.73 -31.78
N GLY A 14 -4.62 -4.80 -31.36
CA GLY A 14 -4.83 -3.36 -31.47
C GLY A 14 -4.60 -2.62 -30.16
N GLU A 15 -4.76 -1.29 -30.22
CA GLU A 15 -4.56 -0.39 -29.10
C GLU A 15 -5.88 0.19 -28.60
N CYS A 16 -6.07 0.22 -27.28
CA CYS A 16 -7.15 0.99 -26.68
C CYS A 16 -6.62 1.95 -25.63
N GLY A 17 -7.32 3.07 -25.49
CA GLY A 17 -6.91 4.18 -24.64
C GLY A 17 -8.07 4.73 -23.83
N ILE A 18 -7.76 5.19 -22.63
CA ILE A 18 -8.65 5.99 -21.78
C ILE A 18 -8.04 7.38 -21.65
N MET A 19 -8.78 8.41 -22.06
CA MET A 19 -8.39 9.81 -21.98
C MET A 19 -9.19 10.51 -20.88
N VAL A 20 -8.51 11.19 -19.95
CA VAL A 20 -9.14 12.00 -18.91
C VAL A 20 -8.90 13.47 -19.21
N VAL A 21 -9.98 14.22 -19.34
CA VAL A 21 -9.95 15.65 -19.69
C VAL A 21 -10.76 16.49 -18.72
N GLU A 22 -10.36 17.74 -18.56
CA GLU A 22 -11.10 18.78 -17.85
C GLU A 22 -11.72 19.75 -18.86
N VAL A 23 -13.02 20.01 -18.68
CA VAL A 23 -13.72 21.01 -19.48
C VAL A 23 -13.45 22.39 -18.88
N GLU A 24 -12.74 23.25 -19.60
CA GLU A 24 -12.33 24.58 -19.11
C GLU A 24 -13.51 25.47 -18.66
N ILE A 25 -14.67 25.33 -19.30
CA ILE A 25 -15.85 26.16 -19.00
C ILE A 25 -16.56 25.70 -17.73
N THR A 26 -16.70 24.39 -17.53
CA THR A 26 -17.49 23.83 -16.40
C THR A 26 -16.62 23.33 -15.25
N GLY A 27 -15.31 23.15 -15.46
CA GLY A 27 -14.41 22.46 -14.55
C GLY A 27 -14.69 20.96 -14.41
N GLU A 28 -15.63 20.41 -15.19
CA GLU A 28 -16.03 19.00 -15.05
C GLU A 28 -14.97 18.09 -15.69
N ARG A 29 -14.55 17.06 -14.96
CA ARG A 29 -13.65 16.03 -15.46
C ARG A 29 -14.43 14.91 -16.15
N LYS A 30 -14.02 14.56 -17.37
CA LYS A 30 -14.65 13.53 -18.19
C LYS A 30 -13.60 12.53 -18.64
N ALA A 31 -13.97 11.26 -18.66
CA ALA A 31 -13.18 10.20 -19.22
C ALA A 31 -13.80 9.73 -20.54
N TYR A 32 -12.97 9.47 -21.54
CA TYR A 32 -13.34 8.92 -22.84
C TYR A 32 -12.53 7.66 -23.09
N VAL A 33 -13.19 6.61 -23.56
CA VAL A 33 -12.54 5.35 -23.96
C VAL A 33 -12.69 5.14 -25.45
N GLY A 34 -11.63 4.65 -26.10
CA GLY A 34 -11.67 4.35 -27.52
C GLY A 34 -10.51 3.48 -27.97
N VAL A 35 -10.51 3.20 -29.27
CA VAL A 35 -9.52 2.35 -29.94
C VAL A 35 -8.67 3.24 -30.85
N GLY A 36 -7.36 3.05 -30.79
CA GLY A 36 -6.36 3.68 -31.63
C GLY A 36 -5.81 2.72 -32.67
N THR A 37 -5.21 3.27 -33.72
CA THR A 37 -4.49 2.47 -34.73
C THR A 37 -3.09 2.06 -34.28
N GLY A 38 -2.50 2.80 -33.33
CA GLY A 38 -1.15 2.59 -32.83
C GLY A 38 -0.04 3.09 -33.74
N LEU A 39 -0.41 3.70 -34.87
CA LEU A 39 0.55 4.27 -35.81
C LEU A 39 1.01 5.66 -35.37
N ASN A 40 0.11 6.44 -34.77
CA ASN A 40 0.42 7.78 -34.30
C ASN A 40 -0.41 8.12 -33.07
N TYR A 41 0.26 8.07 -31.94
CA TYR A 41 -0.30 8.35 -30.63
C TYR A 41 -1.04 9.70 -30.53
N ALA A 42 -0.49 10.77 -31.10
CA ALA A 42 -1.13 12.09 -31.05
C ALA A 42 -2.41 12.14 -31.89
N ALA A 43 -2.41 11.44 -33.03
CA ALA A 43 -3.61 11.31 -33.87
C ALA A 43 -4.67 10.44 -33.19
N ASP A 44 -4.25 9.32 -32.57
CA ASP A 44 -5.14 8.42 -31.86
C ASP A 44 -5.74 9.07 -30.60
N ARG A 45 -4.98 9.87 -29.84
CA ARG A 45 -5.51 10.70 -28.77
C ARG A 45 -6.65 11.61 -29.25
N LYS A 46 -6.40 12.40 -30.30
CA LYS A 46 -7.42 13.30 -30.86
C LYS A 46 -8.64 12.53 -31.34
N ARG A 47 -8.43 11.36 -31.96
CA ARG A 47 -9.51 10.47 -32.39
C ARG A 47 -10.37 10.03 -31.22
N ILE A 48 -9.79 9.60 -30.10
CA ILE A 48 -10.53 9.20 -28.90
C ILE A 48 -11.26 10.40 -28.27
N LEU A 49 -10.67 11.59 -28.26
CA LEU A 49 -11.35 12.78 -27.74
C LEU A 49 -12.56 13.20 -28.59
N MET A 50 -12.50 13.00 -29.91
CA MET A 50 -13.58 13.36 -30.83
C MET A 50 -14.67 12.29 -30.94
N TRP A 51 -14.27 11.01 -30.97
CA TRP A 51 -15.14 9.89 -31.33
C TRP A 51 -15.23 8.81 -30.26
N GLY A 52 -14.47 8.94 -29.17
CA GLY A 52 -14.48 7.99 -28.06
C GLY A 52 -15.79 8.02 -27.30
N THR A 53 -16.10 6.91 -26.65
CA THR A 53 -17.29 6.78 -25.81
C THR A 53 -17.02 7.43 -24.46
N LYS A 54 -17.91 8.31 -24.01
CA LYS A 54 -17.82 8.87 -22.64
C LYS A 54 -17.98 7.74 -21.63
N LEU A 55 -17.02 7.60 -20.73
CA LEU A 55 -17.06 6.62 -19.66
C LEU A 55 -17.77 7.22 -18.44
N PRO A 56 -18.99 6.77 -18.09
CA PRO A 56 -19.70 7.30 -16.94
C PRO A 56 -19.06 6.78 -15.65
N GLN A 57 -19.03 7.62 -14.62
CA GLN A 57 -18.45 7.28 -13.32
C GLN A 57 -19.06 6.00 -12.72
N SER A 58 -20.37 5.81 -12.87
CA SER A 58 -21.08 4.62 -12.37
C SER A 58 -20.51 3.30 -12.93
N ARG A 59 -20.03 3.28 -14.17
CA ARG A 59 -19.41 2.09 -14.77
C ARG A 59 -18.03 1.81 -14.19
N LEU A 60 -17.24 2.85 -13.91
CA LEU A 60 -15.95 2.69 -13.24
C LEU A 60 -16.12 2.14 -11.83
N GLU A 61 -17.12 2.63 -11.08
CA GLU A 61 -17.44 2.12 -9.75
C GLU A 61 -17.92 0.65 -9.79
N GLU A 62 -18.72 0.28 -10.79
CA GLU A 62 -19.15 -1.09 -11.02
C GLU A 62 -17.95 -2.01 -11.31
N ILE A 63 -17.04 -1.60 -12.21
CA ILE A 63 -15.81 -2.33 -12.51
C ILE A 63 -14.97 -2.49 -11.24
N LEU A 64 -14.80 -1.43 -10.46
CA LEU A 64 -14.06 -1.48 -9.21
C LEU A 64 -14.67 -2.49 -8.23
N ARG A 65 -16.00 -2.49 -8.07
CA ARG A 65 -16.71 -3.46 -7.23
C ARG A 65 -16.50 -4.89 -7.68
N LEU A 66 -16.50 -5.15 -9.00
CA LEU A 66 -16.25 -6.48 -9.56
C LEU A 66 -14.81 -6.93 -9.30
N LEU A 67 -13.84 -6.06 -9.50
CA LEU A 67 -12.42 -6.34 -9.24
C LEU A 67 -12.13 -6.55 -7.75
N GLN A 68 -12.88 -5.90 -6.86
CA GLN A 68 -12.80 -6.10 -5.41
C GLN A 68 -13.45 -7.42 -4.95
N GLY A 69 -14.09 -8.17 -5.84
CA GLY A 69 -14.80 -9.41 -5.52
C GLY A 69 -13.90 -10.60 -5.17
N LYS A 70 -13.79 -10.89 -3.87
CA LYS A 70 -13.15 -12.03 -3.14
C LYS A 70 -11.75 -11.82 -2.56
N ALA A 71 -11.03 -10.75 -2.85
CA ALA A 71 -9.73 -10.51 -2.20
C ALA A 71 -9.88 -10.08 -0.72
N THR A 72 -10.93 -9.32 -0.40
CA THR A 72 -11.14 -8.78 0.96
C THR A 72 -11.69 -9.77 1.97
N LYS A 73 -12.34 -10.87 1.52
CA LYS A 73 -12.90 -11.87 2.47
C LYS A 73 -11.81 -12.70 3.16
N ILE A 74 -10.61 -12.81 2.56
CA ILE A 74 -9.49 -13.57 3.11
C ILE A 74 -8.65 -12.69 4.06
N GLU A 75 -8.42 -11.42 3.71
CA GLU A 75 -7.66 -10.49 4.57
C GLU A 75 -8.45 -10.04 5.80
N VAL A 76 -9.76 -9.82 5.69
CA VAL A 76 -10.61 -9.47 6.83
C VAL A 76 -10.73 -10.65 7.82
N MET A 77 -10.71 -11.90 7.34
CA MET A 77 -10.70 -13.06 8.25
C MET A 77 -9.33 -13.32 8.89
N LYS A 78 -8.21 -12.99 8.23
CA LYS A 78 -6.88 -13.06 8.86
C LYS A 78 -6.73 -12.03 10.00
N GLY A 79 -7.17 -10.78 9.79
CA GLY A 79 -7.11 -9.74 10.83
C GLY A 79 -8.01 -10.02 12.05
N LEU A 80 -9.13 -10.73 11.86
CA LEU A 80 -10.02 -11.14 12.95
C LEU A 80 -9.46 -12.30 13.79
N LEU A 81 -8.78 -13.28 13.16
CA LEU A 81 -8.15 -14.37 13.92
C LEU A 81 -6.99 -13.89 14.80
N GLU A 82 -6.16 -12.98 14.30
CA GLU A 82 -5.03 -12.42 15.06
C GLU A 82 -5.49 -11.52 16.22
N SER A 83 -6.64 -10.86 16.07
CA SER A 83 -7.25 -10.04 17.13
C SER A 83 -7.90 -10.86 18.25
N GLN A 84 -8.26 -12.12 17.98
CA GLN A 84 -8.85 -13.02 18.97
C GLN A 84 -7.78 -13.64 19.88
N VAL A 85 -6.62 -14.01 19.32
CA VAL A 85 -5.52 -14.66 20.07
C VAL A 85 -4.91 -13.74 21.14
N ILE A 86 -4.91 -12.42 20.94
CA ILE A 86 -4.31 -11.48 21.92
C ILE A 86 -5.19 -11.28 23.17
N LYS A 87 -6.50 -11.62 23.11
CA LYS A 87 -7.41 -11.42 24.25
C LYS A 87 -7.38 -12.55 25.28
N ASP A 88 -6.93 -13.73 24.91
CA ASP A 88 -6.88 -14.87 25.83
C ASP A 88 -5.61 -14.89 26.70
N ASP A 89 -4.56 -14.15 26.30
CA ASP A 89 -3.29 -14.06 27.06
C ASP A 89 -3.20 -12.87 28.04
N LEU A 90 -4.11 -11.89 27.96
CA LEU A 90 -4.10 -10.69 28.81
C LEU A 90 -5.04 -10.76 30.03
N GLY A 91 -5.53 -11.96 30.35
CA GLY A 91 -6.39 -12.22 31.52
C GLY A 91 -5.67 -12.56 32.84
N ALA A 92 -4.32 -12.58 32.88
CA ALA A 92 -3.60 -13.16 34.03
C ALA A 92 -2.45 -12.31 34.62
N LEU A 93 -2.51 -10.97 34.60
CA LEU A 93 -1.56 -10.13 35.35
C LEU A 93 -2.29 -9.12 36.26
N ASP A 94 -2.41 -9.50 37.53
CA ASP A 94 -2.96 -8.72 38.65
C ASP A 94 -2.04 -7.52 39.00
N PRO A 95 -2.53 -6.27 39.01
CA PRO A 95 -1.71 -5.06 39.20
C PRO A 95 -1.30 -4.77 40.66
N ARG A 96 -1.42 -5.71 41.60
CA ARG A 96 -1.14 -5.46 43.04
C ARG A 96 0.26 -5.80 43.55
N LYS A 97 1.21 -6.18 42.69
CA LYS A 97 2.59 -6.45 43.12
C LYS A 97 3.61 -5.79 42.20
N THR A 98 4.03 -4.58 42.57
CA THR A 98 5.43 -4.23 42.90
C THR A 98 5.56 -2.72 42.90
N GLY A 99 5.45 -2.12 44.10
CA GLY A 99 6.03 -0.80 44.33
C GLY A 99 7.54 -0.90 44.40
N SER A 100 8.24 0.18 44.05
CA SER A 100 9.40 0.77 44.76
C SER A 100 10.35 1.51 43.81
N TYR A 101 10.50 2.82 44.08
CA TYR A 101 11.66 3.70 43.86
C TYR A 101 12.19 3.87 42.40
N TRP A 102 12.44 5.06 41.86
CA TRP A 102 13.34 6.10 42.37
C TRP A 102 12.98 7.51 41.87
N ARG A 103 13.36 8.48 42.71
CA ARG A 103 13.20 9.94 42.58
C ARG A 103 13.98 10.55 41.40
N CYS A 104 13.48 11.66 40.90
CA CYS A 104 14.24 12.63 40.12
C CYS A 104 15.35 13.29 40.95
N ALA A 105 16.51 13.54 40.34
CA ALA A 105 17.37 14.68 40.65
C ALA A 105 18.12 15.12 39.37
N PRO A 106 18.22 16.43 39.08
CA PRO A 106 18.99 16.96 37.95
C PRO A 106 20.42 17.34 38.38
N ARG A 107 21.42 17.18 37.50
CA ARG A 107 22.65 17.99 37.55
C ARG A 107 23.46 18.01 36.24
N ARG A 108 23.61 19.25 35.74
CA ARG A 108 24.66 19.91 34.94
C ARG A 108 25.89 19.15 34.43
N SER A 109 26.18 19.46 33.15
CA SER A 109 27.46 19.79 32.51
C SER A 109 28.60 18.78 32.44
N GLY A 110 29.05 18.50 31.20
CA GLY A 110 30.43 18.10 30.88
C GLY A 110 30.56 16.86 30.00
N PHE A 111 30.87 17.03 28.72
CA PHE A 111 31.50 16.02 27.84
C PHE A 111 32.90 15.63 28.39
N PRO A 112 33.44 14.41 28.17
CA PRO A 112 33.97 14.04 26.84
C PRO A 112 33.87 12.54 26.44
N SER A 113 34.29 12.28 25.20
CA SER A 113 34.35 11.02 24.45
C SER A 113 35.16 9.87 25.07
N MET A 114 34.80 8.60 24.74
CA MET A 114 35.64 7.65 23.97
C MET A 114 35.11 6.20 24.00
N ARG A 115 34.93 5.65 22.79
CA ARG A 115 35.18 4.28 22.26
C ARG A 115 34.55 3.01 22.90
N PRO A 116 34.21 2.01 22.06
CA PRO A 116 33.54 0.78 22.48
C PRO A 116 34.55 -0.24 23.04
N VAL A 117 34.20 -0.84 24.18
CA VAL A 117 34.92 -1.98 24.75
C VAL A 117 34.36 -3.27 24.14
N ARG A 118 35.19 -3.92 23.32
CA ARG A 118 35.09 -5.35 23.03
C ARG A 118 35.14 -6.09 24.36
N ASN A 119 34.19 -6.99 24.61
CA ASN A 119 34.45 -8.10 25.51
C ASN A 119 34.12 -9.42 24.82
N SER A 120 35.19 -10.07 24.41
CA SER A 120 35.32 -11.48 24.09
C SER A 120 34.99 -12.33 25.31
N GLY A 121 34.09 -13.30 25.16
CA GLY A 121 33.82 -14.31 26.17
C GLY A 121 33.10 -15.49 25.52
N ALA A 122 33.88 -16.43 25.01
CA ALA A 122 33.41 -17.72 24.52
C ALA A 122 32.76 -18.52 25.65
N CYS A 123 31.63 -19.18 25.37
CA CYS A 123 31.25 -20.38 26.11
C CYS A 123 30.65 -21.38 25.11
N THR A 124 31.45 -22.40 24.82
CA THR A 124 31.17 -23.57 24.02
C THR A 124 30.13 -24.46 24.70
N THR A 125 29.16 -24.96 23.96
CA THR A 125 28.65 -26.33 24.16
C THR A 125 28.17 -26.90 22.82
N SER A 126 28.98 -27.83 22.33
CA SER A 126 28.69 -28.80 21.29
C SER A 126 27.55 -29.74 21.69
N LYS A 127 26.60 -29.98 20.78
CA LYS A 127 25.94 -31.28 20.66
C LYS A 127 25.63 -31.59 19.20
N SER A 128 26.27 -32.64 18.75
CA SER A 128 26.14 -33.37 17.49
C SER A 128 25.30 -34.63 17.73
N GLU A 129 24.34 -34.92 16.85
CA GLU A 129 23.67 -36.21 16.60
C GLU A 129 23.01 -36.02 15.22
N GLN A 130 23.55 -36.48 14.08
CA GLN A 130 23.63 -37.86 13.54
C GLN A 130 22.31 -38.61 13.71
N ASP A 131 21.50 -38.70 12.66
CA ASP A 131 21.55 -39.71 11.57
C ASP A 131 21.18 -41.11 12.09
N GLU A 132 19.91 -41.47 11.90
CA GLU A 132 19.41 -42.79 11.51
C GLU A 132 18.08 -42.64 10.76
#